data_AF-A0A8B7J629-F1
#
_entry.id   AF-A0A8B7J629-F1
#
_cell.length_a   1.000
_cell.length_b   1.000
_cell.length_c   1.000
_cell.angle_alpha   90.00
_cell.angle_beta   90.00
_cell.angle_gamma   90.00
#
_symmetry.space_group_name_H-M   'P 1'
#
loop_
_entity.id
_entity.type
_entity.pdbx_description
1 polymer ?
#
loop_
_entity_poly.entity_id
_entity_poly.type
_entity_poly.pdbx_seq_one_letter_code
_entity_poly.pdbx_strand_id
1 'polypeptide(L)'
;FEELTNLIKTIRNAMKIRDVTKCLEEFELLGKAYGKAKSIVDKEGVPRFYVRILADLEDYLNELWEDKEGKKKMNKNNAKALSTLRQKIRKYNRDYESH
;
A
#
# COMPACT_ATOMS: atom_id res chain seq x y z
N PHE A 1 17.46 2.05 -1.95
CA PHE A 1 16.40 1.04 -2.22
C PHE A 1 16.17 0.05 -1.06
N GLU A 2 17.14 -0.23 -0.20
CA GLU A 2 16.99 -1.17 0.92
C GLU A 2 15.82 -0.85 1.87
N GLU A 3 15.65 0.43 2.25
CA GLU A 3 14.52 0.90 3.06
C GLU A 3 13.17 0.55 2.42
N LEU A 4 13.01 0.80 1.11
CA LEU A 4 11.80 0.46 0.36
C LEU A 4 11.54 -1.05 0.37
N THR A 5 12.59 -1.86 0.16
CA THR A 5 12.47 -3.33 0.18
C THR A 5 12.04 -3.86 1.55
N ASN A 6 12.54 -3.25 2.63
CA ASN A 6 12.16 -3.63 4.00
C ASN A 6 10.71 -3.26 4.30
N LEU A 7 10.26 -2.06 3.94
CA LEU A 7 8.86 -1.65 4.08
C LEU A 7 7.92 -2.58 3.30
N ILE A 8 8.31 -2.97 2.08
CA ILE A 8 7.53 -3.92 1.25
C ILE A 8 7.39 -5.29 1.94
N LYS A 9 8.46 -5.79 2.57
CA LYS A 9 8.39 -7.06 3.33
C LYS A 9 7.40 -6.93 4.50
N THR A 10 7.43 -5.81 5.22
CA THR A 10 6.52 -5.55 6.35
C THR A 10 5.06 -5.47 5.87
N ILE A 11 4.80 -4.77 4.76
CA ILE A 11 3.46 -4.71 4.13
C ILE A 11 2.97 -6.12 3.79
N ARG A 12 3.80 -6.95 3.14
CA ARG A 12 3.43 -8.34 2.82
C ARG A 12 3.13 -9.17 4.04
N ASN A 13 3.87 -8.98 5.13
CA ASN A 13 3.59 -9.67 6.38
C ASN A 13 2.24 -9.22 6.99
N ALA A 14 1.98 -7.91 7.01
CA ALA A 14 0.73 -7.34 7.48
C ALA A 14 -0.48 -7.82 6.65
N MET A 15 -0.34 -7.95 5.33
CA MET A 15 -1.37 -8.55 4.46
C MET A 15 -1.65 -10.00 4.83
N LYS A 16 -0.61 -10.82 5.08
CA LYS A 16 -0.78 -12.24 5.46
C LYS A 16 -1.60 -12.42 6.74
N ILE A 17 -1.37 -11.57 7.74
CA ILE A 17 -2.09 -11.64 9.03
C ILE A 17 -3.36 -10.79 9.06
N ARG A 18 -3.74 -10.18 7.93
CA ARG A 18 -4.90 -9.28 7.79
C ARG A 18 -4.89 -8.05 8.69
N ASP A 19 -3.71 -7.53 9.00
CA ASP A 19 -3.56 -6.28 9.77
C ASP A 19 -3.57 -5.06 8.82
N VAL A 20 -4.77 -4.57 8.54
CA VAL A 20 -4.97 -3.43 7.63
C VAL A 20 -4.48 -2.12 8.23
N THR A 21 -4.52 -2.00 9.56
CA THR A 21 -3.98 -0.82 10.26
C THR A 21 -2.49 -0.73 10.04
N LYS A 22 -1.77 -1.85 10.19
CA LYS A 22 -0.34 -1.89 9.91
C LYS A 22 -0.03 -1.65 8.43
N CYS A 23 -0.81 -2.22 7.51
CA CYS A 23 -0.67 -1.91 6.08
C CYS A 23 -0.76 -0.40 5.78
N LEU A 24 -1.67 0.31 6.45
CA LEU A 24 -1.84 1.76 6.28
C LEU A 24 -0.61 2.53 6.75
N GLU A 25 -0.09 2.23 7.94
CA GLU A 25 1.11 2.87 8.48
C GLU A 25 2.31 2.66 7.56
N GLU A 26 2.56 1.42 7.16
CA GLU A 26 3.69 1.07 6.31
C GLU A 26 3.56 1.68 4.91
N PHE A 27 2.34 1.80 4.37
CA PHE A 27 2.09 2.49 3.10
C PHE A 27 2.45 3.98 3.17
N GLU A 28 2.12 4.66 4.28
CA GLU A 28 2.51 6.06 4.46
C GLU A 28 4.03 6.24 4.58
N LEU A 29 4.71 5.34 5.30
CA LEU A 29 6.16 5.31 5.39
C LEU A 29 6.79 5.02 4.02
N LEU A 30 6.22 4.09 3.26
CA LEU A 30 6.64 3.75 1.90
C LEU A 30 6.53 4.97 0.97
N GLY A 31 5.43 5.73 1.03
CA GLY A 31 5.25 6.96 0.27
C GLY A 31 6.29 8.04 0.63
N LYS A 32 6.61 8.20 1.92
CA LYS A 32 7.67 9.13 2.37
C LYS A 32 9.07 8.70 1.91
N ALA A 33 9.40 7.42 2.05
CA ALA A 33 10.66 6.86 1.59
C ALA A 33 10.80 6.97 0.06
N TYR A 34 9.71 6.76 -0.67
CA TYR A 34 9.67 6.97 -2.12
C TYR A 34 9.89 8.45 -2.48
N GLY A 35 9.26 9.38 -1.76
CA GLY A 35 9.50 10.82 -1.95
C GLY A 35 10.97 11.22 -1.78
N LYS A 36 11.69 10.62 -0.82
CA LYS A 36 13.15 10.81 -0.66
C LYS A 36 13.94 10.20 -1.83
N ALA A 37 13.49 9.04 -2.31
CA ALA A 37 14.10 8.34 -3.43
C ALA A 37 13.72 8.95 -4.80
N LYS A 38 12.82 9.93 -4.85
CA LYS A 38 12.28 10.50 -6.09
C LYS A 38 13.38 11.01 -7.03
N SER A 39 14.43 11.64 -6.49
CA SER A 39 15.57 12.13 -7.29
C SER A 39 16.36 11.01 -7.99
N ILE A 40 16.38 9.81 -7.41
CA ILE A 40 16.99 8.62 -8.00
C ILE A 40 16.01 7.99 -8.99
N VAL A 41 14.74 7.89 -8.61
CA VAL A 41 13.67 7.33 -9.45
C VAL A 41 13.44 8.15 -10.72
N ASP A 42 13.52 9.48 -10.67
CA ASP A 42 13.39 10.32 -11.86
C ASP A 42 14.58 10.14 -12.83
N LYS A 43 15.73 9.64 -12.35
CA LYS A 43 16.92 9.36 -13.17
C LYS A 43 16.98 7.92 -13.69
N GLU A 44 16.64 6.94 -12.85
CA GLU A 44 16.76 5.51 -13.16
C GLU A 44 15.42 4.86 -13.54
N GLY A 45 14.31 5.59 -13.40
CA GLY A 45 12.96 5.10 -13.60
C GLY A 45 12.34 4.50 -12.33
N VAL A 46 11.01 4.34 -12.36
CA VAL A 46 10.25 3.75 -11.25
C VAL A 46 10.62 2.27 -11.09
N PRO A 47 11.11 1.83 -9.91
CA PRO A 47 11.52 0.46 -9.74
C PRO A 47 10.35 -0.51 -9.88
N ARG A 48 10.56 -1.60 -10.64
CA ARG A 48 9.49 -2.58 -10.94
C ARG A 48 8.89 -3.22 -9.68
N PHE A 49 9.70 -3.41 -8.64
CA PHE A 49 9.23 -3.96 -7.36
C PHE A 49 8.27 -3.01 -6.63
N TYR A 50 8.40 -1.69 -6.86
CA TYR A 50 7.55 -0.67 -6.26
C TYR A 50 6.16 -0.69 -6.89
N VAL A 51 6.10 -0.70 -8.21
CA VAL A 51 4.84 -0.84 -8.95
C VAL A 51 4.13 -2.15 -8.58
N ARG A 52 4.89 -3.25 -8.46
CA ARG A 52 4.32 -4.54 -8.06
C ARG A 52 3.66 -4.50 -6.69
N ILE A 53 4.27 -3.89 -5.66
CA ILE A 53 3.64 -3.84 -4.33
C ILE A 53 2.37 -2.97 -4.33
N LEU A 54 2.32 -1.92 -5.15
CA LEU A 54 1.12 -1.08 -5.27
C LEU A 54 -0.04 -1.86 -5.89
N ALA A 55 0.21 -2.61 -6.96
CA ALA A 55 -0.76 -3.50 -7.58
C ALA A 55 -1.22 -4.61 -6.61
N ASP A 56 -0.26 -5.34 -6.01
CA ASP A 56 -0.54 -6.39 -5.01
C ASP A 56 -1.44 -5.85 -3.87
N LEU A 57 -1.17 -4.62 -3.41
CA LEU A 57 -1.92 -3.99 -2.32
C LEU A 57 -3.29 -3.50 -2.78
N GLU A 58 -3.43 -2.98 -3.99
CA GLU A 58 -4.73 -2.57 -4.56
C GLU A 58 -5.66 -3.78 -4.72
N ASP A 59 -5.17 -4.87 -5.29
CA ASP A 59 -5.93 -6.11 -5.47
C ASP A 59 -6.38 -6.67 -4.12
N TYR A 60 -5.46 -6.76 -3.15
CA TYR A 60 -5.77 -7.19 -1.78
C TYR A 60 -6.86 -6.34 -1.12
N LEU A 61 -6.82 -5.01 -1.26
CA LEU A 61 -7.84 -4.14 -0.67
C LEU A 61 -9.18 -4.26 -1.39
N ASN A 62 -9.19 -4.50 -2.69
CA ASN A 62 -10.42 -4.73 -3.44
C ASN A 62 -11.06 -6.07 -3.03
N GLU A 63 -10.28 -7.14 -2.91
CA GLU A 63 -10.74 -8.43 -2.38
C GLU A 63 -11.34 -8.29 -0.97
N LEU A 64 -10.63 -7.62 -0.06
CA LEU A 64 -11.15 -7.33 1.28
C LEU A 64 -12.39 -6.43 1.25
N TRP A 65 -12.51 -5.54 0.27
CA TRP A 65 -13.65 -4.63 0.17
C TRP A 65 -14.91 -5.34 -0.30
N GLU A 66 -14.76 -6.32 -1.18
CA GLU A 66 -15.82 -7.17 -1.72
C GLU A 66 -16.24 -8.29 -0.76
N ASP A 67 -15.31 -8.78 0.08
CA ASP A 67 -15.60 -9.74 1.15
C ASP A 67 -16.42 -9.09 2.29
N LYS A 68 -17.74 -9.06 2.08
CA LYS A 68 -18.72 -8.54 3.05
C LYS A 68 -18.68 -9.30 4.37
N GLU A 69 -18.36 -10.59 4.37
CA GLU A 69 -18.30 -11.41 5.57
C GLU A 69 -17.00 -11.15 6.35
N GLY A 70 -15.87 -11.11 5.66
CA GLY A 70 -14.57 -10.75 6.23
C GLY A 70 -14.58 -9.35 6.83
N LYS A 71 -15.20 -8.38 6.16
CA LYS A 71 -15.38 -7.02 6.70
C LYS A 71 -16.16 -6.98 8.00
N LYS A 72 -17.21 -7.80 8.15
CA LYS A 72 -17.96 -7.89 9.42
C LYS A 72 -17.11 -8.48 10.55
N LYS A 73 -16.14 -9.32 10.23
CA LYS A 73 -15.19 -9.92 11.19
C LYS A 73 -14.01 -8.99 11.52
N MET A 74 -13.83 -7.89 10.79
CA MET A 74 -12.79 -6.91 11.09
C MET A 74 -13.13 -6.09 12.34
N ASN A 75 -12.11 -5.84 13.15
CA ASN A 75 -12.24 -4.86 14.23
C ASN A 75 -12.42 -3.44 13.66
N LYS A 76 -12.94 -2.53 14.49
CA LYS A 76 -13.27 -1.14 14.09
C LYS A 76 -12.06 -0.39 13.50
N ASN A 77 -10.86 -0.66 14.00
CA ASN A 77 -9.64 -0.01 13.53
C ASN A 77 -9.28 -0.48 12.11
N ASN A 78 -9.31 -1.79 11.86
CA ASN A 78 -9.05 -2.37 10.55
C ASN A 78 -10.09 -1.95 9.51
N ALA A 79 -11.37 -1.90 9.87
CA ALA A 79 -12.42 -1.42 8.96
C ALA A 79 -12.23 0.06 8.56
N LYS A 80 -11.83 0.90 9.53
CA LYS A 80 -11.50 2.31 9.26
C LYS A 80 -10.22 2.42 8.41
N ALA A 81 -9.19 1.67 8.75
CA ALA A 81 -7.93 1.65 8.01
C ALA A 81 -8.12 1.19 6.56
N LEU A 82 -8.94 0.16 6.32
CA LEU A 82 -9.29 -0.34 4.97
C LEU A 82 -9.88 0.77 4.10
N SER A 83 -10.86 1.51 4.64
CA SER A 83 -11.50 2.60 3.91
C SER A 83 -10.52 3.72 3.57
N THR A 84 -9.69 4.11 4.54
CA THR A 84 -8.65 5.14 4.36
C THR A 84 -7.59 4.70 3.35
N LEU A 85 -7.06 3.48 3.49
CA LEU A 85 -5.98 2.97 2.65
C LEU A 85 -6.44 2.83 1.20
N ARG A 86 -7.66 2.32 0.96
CA ARG A 86 -8.25 2.25 -0.39
C ARG A 86 -8.38 3.63 -1.04
N GLN A 87 -8.81 4.65 -0.30
CA GLN A 87 -8.89 6.00 -0.82
C GLN A 87 -7.50 6.56 -1.15
N LYS A 88 -6.51 6.33 -0.28
CA LYS A 88 -5.14 6.80 -0.47
C LYS A 88 -4.47 6.14 -1.68
N ILE A 89 -4.59 4.83 -1.85
CA ILE A 89 -4.02 4.11 -3.00
C ILE A 89 -4.63 4.61 -4.30
N ARG A 90 -5.96 4.74 -4.38
CA ARG A 90 -6.62 5.26 -5.58
C ARG A 90 -6.16 6.66 -5.95
N LYS A 91 -5.97 7.54 -4.96
CA LYS A 91 -5.42 8.88 -5.19
C LYS A 91 -3.98 8.79 -5.68
N TYR A 92 -3.17 7.97 -5.00
CA TYR A 92 -1.77 7.76 -5.35
C TYR A 92 -1.64 7.28 -6.80
N ASN A 93 -2.31 6.19 -7.18
CA ASN A 93 -2.23 5.63 -8.53
C ASN A 93 -2.64 6.64 -9.62
N ARG A 94 -3.69 7.46 -9.39
CA ARG A 94 -4.06 8.54 -10.34
C ARG A 94 -2.97 9.59 -10.53
N ASP A 95 -2.30 9.96 -9.43
CA ASP A 95 -1.18 10.91 -9.48
C ASP A 95 0.01 10.34 -10.28
N TYR A 96 0.14 9.00 -10.36
CA TYR A 96 1.14 8.32 -11.21
C TYR A 96 0.66 8.02 -12.64
N GLU A 97 -0.64 7.88 -12.90
CA GLU A 97 -1.18 7.73 -14.26
C GLU A 97 -1.10 9.03 -15.07
N SER A 98 -1.03 10.18 -14.38
CA SER A 98 -1.01 11.51 -15.01
C SER A 98 0.41 11.98 -15.37
N HIS A 99 1.44 11.16 -15.20
CA HIS A 99 2.84 11.43 -15.53
C HIS A 99 3.42 10.28 -16.34
#